data_AF-A0A962DJ20-F1
#
_entry.id   AF-A0A962DJ20-F1
#
_cell.length_a   1.000
_cell.length_b   1.000
_cell.length_c   1.000
_cell.angle_alpha   90.00
_cell.angle_beta   90.00
_cell.angle_gamma   90.00
#
_symmetry.space_group_name_H-M   'P 1'
#
loop_
_entity.id
_entity.type
_entity.pdbx_description
1 polymer ?
#
loop_
_entity_poly.entity_id
_entity_poly.type
_entity_poly.pdbx_seq_one_letter_code
_entity_poly.pdbx_strand_id
1 'polypeptide(L)'
;MGALGPEGLNVMGPMGPEGLDAFLLAIIAGALVVVFGAVYAACFAFGRLFGSPSLMLVAYGCFALLVGAVYVLATSLHLDGIWNVLMVLLLIAYFLAPRMIWRLTEATHE
;
A
#
# COMPACT_ATOMS: atom_id res chain seq x y z
N MET A 1 6.11 -23.67 -27.19
CA MET A 1 6.88 -23.53 -28.46
C MET A 1 6.78 -22.08 -28.87
N GLY A 2 7.82 -21.28 -28.62
CA GLY A 2 7.85 -19.86 -28.95
C GLY A 2 8.09 -19.66 -30.45
N ALA A 3 7.32 -18.76 -31.08
CA ALA A 3 7.52 -18.40 -32.46
C ALA A 3 8.79 -17.54 -32.58
N LEU A 4 9.76 -18.02 -33.35
CA LEU A 4 11.02 -17.33 -33.63
C LEU A 4 10.77 -16.23 -34.66
N GLY A 5 11.02 -14.97 -34.28
CA GLY A 5 11.09 -13.86 -35.21
C GLY A 5 12.33 -13.97 -36.13
N PRO A 6 12.33 -13.30 -37.29
CA PRO A 6 13.34 -13.48 -38.35
C PRO A 6 14.78 -13.11 -37.97
N GLU A 7 15.00 -12.43 -36.84
CA GLU A 7 16.31 -11.90 -36.44
C GLU A 7 16.98 -12.70 -35.31
N GLY A 8 16.42 -13.83 -34.84
CA GLY A 8 17.02 -14.62 -33.74
C GLY A 8 17.16 -13.87 -32.40
N LEU A 9 16.73 -12.61 -32.34
CA LEU A 9 16.67 -11.81 -31.14
C LEU A 9 15.46 -12.29 -30.34
N ASN A 10 15.74 -12.92 -29.20
CA ASN A 10 14.73 -13.18 -28.20
C ASN A 10 14.23 -11.84 -27.64
N VAL A 11 13.28 -11.21 -28.34
CA VAL A 11 12.63 -9.96 -27.93
C VAL A 11 11.83 -10.12 -26.63
N MET A 12 11.61 -11.37 -26.19
CA MET A 12 11.32 -11.66 -24.79
C MET A 12 12.65 -11.77 -24.02
N GLY A 13 13.05 -10.67 -23.39
CA GLY A 13 13.78 -10.81 -22.14
C GLY A 13 13.01 -11.73 -21.16
N PRO A 14 13.59 -12.10 -20.01
CA PRO A 14 12.95 -13.02 -19.06
C PRO A 14 11.55 -12.59 -18.58
N MET A 15 11.13 -11.37 -18.89
CA MET A 15 9.78 -10.83 -18.71
C MET A 15 9.16 -10.60 -20.10
N GLY A 16 8.24 -11.47 -20.53
CA GLY A 16 7.36 -11.15 -21.66
C GLY A 16 6.46 -9.93 -21.35
N PRO A 17 5.66 -9.44 -22.32
CA PRO A 17 4.78 -8.27 -22.14
C PRO A 17 3.85 -8.40 -20.92
N GLU A 18 3.34 -9.62 -20.66
CA GLU A 18 2.52 -9.96 -19.49
C GLU A 18 3.23 -9.67 -18.15
N GLY A 19 4.55 -9.93 -18.08
CA GLY A 19 5.34 -9.78 -16.85
C GLY A 19 5.72 -8.33 -16.56
N LEU A 20 5.84 -7.50 -17.61
CA LEU A 20 6.10 -6.07 -17.47
C LEU A 20 4.89 -5.36 -16.85
N ASP A 21 3.67 -5.69 -17.31
CA ASP A 21 2.44 -5.08 -16.81
C ASP A 21 2.24 -5.36 -15.32
N ALA A 22 2.38 -6.63 -14.91
CA ALA A 22 2.27 -7.01 -13.49
C ALA A 22 3.33 -6.32 -12.62
N PHE A 23 4.56 -6.17 -13.13
CA PHE A 23 5.64 -5.49 -12.43
C PHE A 23 5.38 -3.99 -12.25
N LEU A 24 4.94 -3.29 -13.29
CA LEU A 24 4.57 -1.88 -13.19
C LEU A 24 3.41 -1.68 -12.22
N LEU A 25 2.40 -2.54 -12.31
CA LEU A 25 1.23 -2.47 -11.45
C LEU A 25 1.60 -2.68 -9.98
N ALA A 26 2.52 -3.63 -9.70
CA ALA A 26 3.08 -3.83 -8.38
C ALA A 26 3.86 -2.62 -7.85
N ILE A 27 4.72 -2.01 -8.67
CA ILE A 27 5.48 -0.82 -8.24
C ILE A 27 4.54 0.33 -7.91
N ILE A 28 3.58 0.60 -8.79
CA ILE A 28 2.61 1.68 -8.59
C ILE A 28 1.77 1.41 -7.35
N ALA A 29 1.25 0.19 -7.19
CA ALA A 29 0.49 -0.19 -6.00
C ALA A 29 1.33 -0.05 -4.72
N GLY A 30 2.59 -0.49 -4.73
CA GLY A 30 3.52 -0.30 -3.61
C GLY A 30 3.76 1.17 -3.27
N ALA A 31 3.98 2.02 -4.28
CA ALA A 31 4.12 3.46 -4.08
C ALA A 31 2.85 4.09 -3.49
N LEU A 32 1.67 3.72 -4.00
CA LEU A 32 0.38 4.17 -3.48
C LEU A 32 0.16 3.74 -2.02
N VAL A 33 0.58 2.53 -1.64
CA VAL A 33 0.51 2.06 -0.24
C VAL A 33 1.30 2.99 0.68
N VAL A 34 2.53 3.36 0.30
CA VAL A 34 3.36 4.26 1.11
C VAL A 34 2.74 5.67 1.18
N VAL A 35 2.33 6.23 0.05
CA VAL A 35 1.74 7.58 -0.02
C VAL A 35 0.43 7.65 0.78
N PHE A 36 -0.50 6.72 0.57
CA PHE A 36 -1.77 6.72 1.31
C PHE A 36 -1.58 6.43 2.79
N GLY A 37 -0.61 5.59 3.17
CA GLY A 37 -0.25 5.37 4.57
C GLY A 37 0.26 6.66 5.24
N ALA A 38 1.13 7.41 4.57
CA ALA A 38 1.65 8.67 5.08
C ALA A 38 0.56 9.76 5.16
N VAL A 39 -0.26 9.90 4.12
CA VAL A 39 -1.38 10.86 4.10
C VAL A 39 -2.41 10.54 5.17
N TYR A 40 -2.75 9.26 5.37
CA TYR A 40 -3.60 8.81 6.46
C TYR A 40 -3.05 9.24 7.83
N ALA A 41 -1.77 8.96 8.09
CA ALA A 41 -1.12 9.32 9.36
C ALA A 41 -1.12 10.84 9.59
N ALA A 42 -0.81 11.62 8.54
CA ALA A 42 -0.83 13.08 8.60
C ALA A 42 -2.25 13.63 8.86
N CYS A 43 -3.25 13.17 8.10
CA CYS A 43 -4.65 13.56 8.30
C CYS A 43 -5.18 13.16 9.67
N PHE A 44 -4.77 11.99 10.20
CA PHE A 44 -5.13 11.58 11.55
C PHE A 44 -4.53 12.50 12.61
N ALA A 45 -3.24 12.83 12.50
CA ALA A 45 -2.59 13.76 13.41
C ALA A 45 -3.21 15.16 13.36
N PHE A 46 -3.43 15.70 12.15
CA PHE A 46 -4.08 17.00 11.98
C PHE A 46 -5.54 17.01 12.44
N GLY A 47 -6.32 15.97 12.13
CA GLY A 47 -7.70 15.86 12.58
C GLY A 47 -7.82 15.83 14.11
N ARG A 48 -6.84 15.19 14.77
CA ARG A 48 -6.77 15.17 16.24
C ARG A 48 -6.31 16.50 16.83
N LEU A 49 -5.34 17.17 16.20
CA LEU A 49 -4.84 18.48 16.62
C LEU A 49 -5.92 19.58 16.50
N PHE A 50 -6.71 19.57 15.42
CA PHE A 50 -7.75 20.56 15.17
C PHE A 50 -9.13 20.18 15.75
N GLY A 51 -9.29 18.98 16.34
CA GLY A 51 -10.57 18.50 16.88
C GLY A 51 -11.70 18.42 15.85
N SER A 52 -11.38 18.37 14.55
CA SER A 52 -12.38 18.45 13.47
C SER A 52 -12.82 17.06 13.00
N PRO A 53 -14.11 16.70 13.16
CA PRO A 53 -14.60 15.37 12.76
C PRO A 53 -14.54 15.15 11.24
N SER A 54 -14.56 16.21 10.44
CA SER A 54 -14.43 16.15 8.99
C SER A 54 -13.05 15.66 8.53
N LEU A 55 -11.95 16.15 9.12
CA LEU A 55 -10.61 15.65 8.81
C LEU A 55 -10.44 14.19 9.22
N MET A 56 -11.09 13.80 10.31
CA MET A 56 -11.07 12.41 10.76
C MET A 56 -11.78 11.50 9.74
N LEU A 57 -12.90 11.94 9.15
CA LEU A 57 -13.58 11.24 8.07
C LEU A 57 -12.68 11.11 6.82
N VAL A 58 -11.97 12.19 6.45
CA VAL A 58 -11.01 12.17 5.33
C VAL A 58 -9.86 11.20 5.59
N ALA A 59 -9.36 11.13 6.83
CA ALA A 59 -8.34 10.16 7.21
C ALA A 59 -8.84 8.71 7.00
N TYR A 60 -10.06 8.39 7.46
CA TYR A 60 -10.64 7.06 7.20
C TYR A 60 -10.84 6.79 5.70
N GLY A 61 -11.18 7.82 4.91
CA GLY A 61 -11.23 7.72 3.44
C GLY A 61 -9.87 7.36 2.83
N CYS A 62 -8.79 8.00 3.27
CA CYS A 62 -7.43 7.66 2.83
C CYS A 62 -7.03 6.24 3.25
N PHE A 63 -7.46 5.80 4.43
CA PHE A 63 -7.25 4.43 4.88
C PHE A 63 -8.00 3.41 4.00
N ALA A 64 -9.22 3.72 3.55
CA ALA A 64 -9.93 2.86 2.61
C ALA A 64 -9.20 2.75 1.25
N LEU A 65 -8.63 3.86 0.76
CA LEU A 65 -7.80 3.84 -0.45
C LEU A 65 -6.50 3.03 -0.26
N LEU A 66 -5.88 3.12 0.92
CA LEU A 66 -4.73 2.30 1.30
C LEU A 66 -5.07 0.80 1.23
N VAL A 67 -6.22 0.39 1.79
CA VAL A 67 -6.70 -1.00 1.71
C VAL A 67 -6.84 -1.45 0.25
N GLY A 68 -7.43 -0.60 -0.61
CA GLY A 68 -7.52 -0.85 -2.04
C GLY A 68 -6.15 -1.03 -2.70
N ALA A 69 -5.18 -0.18 -2.40
CA ALA A 69 -3.83 -0.27 -2.94
C ALA A 69 -3.10 -1.54 -2.48
N VAL A 70 -3.23 -1.92 -1.21
CA VAL A 70 -2.66 -3.17 -0.68
C VAL A 70 -3.29 -4.39 -1.35
N TYR A 71 -4.61 -4.37 -1.58
CA TYR A 71 -5.29 -5.46 -2.27
C TYR A 71 -4.77 -5.64 -3.70
N VAL A 72 -4.67 -4.54 -4.45
CA VAL A 72 -4.14 -4.55 -5.83
C VAL A 72 -2.68 -5.04 -5.85
N LEU A 73 -1.86 -4.63 -4.88
CA LEU A 73 -0.49 -5.13 -4.73
C LEU A 73 -0.46 -6.63 -4.47
N ALA A 74 -1.30 -7.11 -3.54
CA ALA A 74 -1.38 -8.52 -3.16
C ALA A 74 -1.79 -9.41 -4.34
N THR A 75 -2.77 -8.98 -5.13
CA THR A 75 -3.18 -9.70 -6.34
C THR A 75 -2.12 -9.65 -7.43
N SER A 76 -1.42 -8.52 -7.59
CA SER A 76 -0.38 -8.38 -8.63
C SER A 76 0.82 -9.29 -8.39
N LEU A 77 1.22 -9.45 -7.12
CA LEU A 77 2.32 -10.32 -6.72
C LEU A 77 1.90 -11.77 -6.45
N HIS A 78 0.60 -12.11 -6.58
CA HIS A 78 0.07 -13.41 -6.17
C HIS A 78 0.50 -13.78 -4.74
N LEU A 79 0.32 -12.84 -3.81
CA LEU A 79 0.70 -12.99 -2.41
C LEU A 79 -0.29 -13.88 -1.66
N ASP A 80 -0.20 -15.18 -1.90
CA ASP A 80 -1.06 -16.19 -1.30
C ASP A 80 -0.53 -16.76 0.03
N GLY A 81 -1.43 -17.42 0.78
CA GLY A 81 -1.11 -18.11 2.01
C GLY A 81 -0.64 -17.17 3.12
N ILE A 82 0.58 -17.41 3.63
CA ILE A 82 1.20 -16.62 4.72
C ILE A 82 1.39 -15.14 4.33
N TRP A 83 1.63 -14.85 3.06
CA TRP A 83 1.83 -13.47 2.61
C TRP A 83 0.55 -12.64 2.69
N ASN A 84 -0.61 -13.25 2.42
CA ASN A 84 -1.90 -12.58 2.61
C ASN A 84 -2.13 -12.24 4.10
N VAL A 85 -1.82 -13.18 5.00
CA VAL A 85 -1.91 -12.94 6.45
C VAL A 85 -0.99 -11.78 6.86
N LEU A 86 0.23 -11.73 6.33
CA LEU A 86 1.16 -10.64 6.59
C LEU A 86 0.62 -9.29 6.10
N MET A 87 -0.02 -9.24 4.92
CA MET A 87 -0.63 -8.02 4.39
C MET A 87 -1.80 -7.53 5.26
N VAL A 88 -2.65 -8.45 5.73
CA VAL A 88 -3.74 -8.10 6.66
C VAL A 88 -3.17 -7.58 7.99
N LEU A 89 -2.14 -8.23 8.52
CA LEU A 89 -1.46 -7.79 9.74
C LEU A 89 -0.85 -6.40 9.56
N LEU A 90 -0.25 -6.13 8.39
CA LEU A 90 0.32 -4.83 8.06
C LEU A 90 -0.76 -3.74 8.00
N LEU A 91 -1.93 -4.01 7.42
CA LEU A 91 -3.07 -3.08 7.44
C LEU A 91 -3.53 -2.77 8.86
N ILE A 92 -3.63 -3.77 9.73
CA ILE A 92 -3.99 -3.59 11.14
C ILE A 92 -2.93 -2.74 11.86
N ALA A 93 -1.65 -3.03 11.62
CA ALA A 93 -0.54 -2.27 12.20
C ALA A 93 -0.57 -0.80 11.74
N TYR A 94 -0.82 -0.54 10.45
CA TYR A 94 -0.95 0.81 9.90
C TYR A 94 -2.11 1.59 10.53
N PHE A 95 -3.22 0.92 10.84
CA PHE A 95 -4.35 1.54 11.54
C PHE A 95 -4.02 1.90 13.00
N LEU A 96 -3.25 1.04 13.68
CA LEU A 96 -2.89 1.24 15.09
C LEU A 96 -1.74 2.22 15.27
N ALA A 97 -0.80 2.30 14.33
CA ALA A 97 0.43 3.05 14.48
C ALA A 97 0.21 4.54 14.83
N PRO A 98 -0.64 5.33 14.12
CA PRO A 98 -0.86 6.73 14.46
C PRO A 98 -1.49 6.92 15.84
N ARG A 99 -2.34 5.96 16.26
CA ARG A 99 -2.99 5.99 17.58
C ARG A 99 -1.99 5.69 18.69
N MET A 100 -1.12 4.71 18.50
CA MET A 100 -0.12 4.34 19.50
C MET A 100 0.95 5.41 19.66
N ILE A 101 1.47 5.95 18.55
CA ILE A 101 2.46 7.04 18.57
C ILE A 101 1.91 8.24 19.33
N TRP A 102 0.67 8.64 19.04
CA TRP A 102 0.03 9.74 19.75
C TRP A 102 -0.08 9.51 21.26
N ARG A 103 -0.52 8.31 21.68
CA ARG A 103 -0.62 7.96 23.11
C ARG A 103 0.73 7.96 23.81
N LEU A 104 1.80 7.56 23.12
CA LEU A 104 3.16 7.62 23.67
C LEU A 104 3.59 9.08 23.88
N THR A 105 3.31 9.96 22.92
CA THR A 105 3.66 11.39 23.05
C THR A 105 2.92 12.05 24.22
N GLU A 106 1.63 11.76 24.39
CA GLU A 106 0.85 12.25 25.55
C GLU A 106 1.40 11.73 26.88
N ALA A 107 1.71 10.43 26.96
CA ALA A 107 2.24 9.82 28.18
C ALA A 107 3.62 10.34 28.61
N THR A 108 4.37 10.97 27.69
CA THR A 108 5.69 11.56 27.98
C THR A 108 5.65 13.05 28.32
N HIS A 109 4.48 13.69 28.27
CA HIS A 109 4.33 15.12 28.59
C HIS A 109 3.75 15.37 30.00
N GLU A 110 3.57 14.32 30.80
CA GLU A 110 3.32 14.37 32.25
C GLU A 110 4.63 14.30 33.03
#